data_AF-A0A1M3H428-F1
#
_entry.id   AF-A0A1M3H428-F1
#
_cell.length_a   1.000
_cell.length_b   1.000
_cell.length_c   1.000
_cell.angle_alpha   90.00
_cell.angle_beta   90.00
_cell.angle_gamma   90.00
#
_symmetry.space_group_name_H-M   'P 1'
#
loop_
_entity.id
_entity.type
_entity.pdbx_description
1 polymer ?
#
loop_
_entity_poly.entity_id
_entity_poly.type
_entity_poly.pdbx_seq_one_letter_code
_entity_poly.pdbx_strand_id
1 'polypeptide(L)'
;MQYKIRQAITGGFLATIVMTVMMVMIGAWGLPKISPPAMLSAMMGFPLALGWISHFMIGMIFAAGYVFFLDHWLHRIHSRILKGTIFGTAVFMIAQIAIPVLNAALGTSNTPGQEGSFFLLVTGSLIGHIAYGITVALAVKAGRHATSGHPMA
;
A
#
# COMPACT_ATOMS: atom_id res chain seq x y z
N MET A 1 0.03 -3.25 22.59
CA MET A 1 0.30 -2.18 21.59
C MET A 1 1.59 -2.43 20.80
N GLN A 2 2.72 -2.72 21.45
CA GLN A 2 4.01 -2.98 20.78
C GLN A 2 3.96 -4.04 19.66
N TYR A 3 3.20 -5.13 19.85
CA TYR A 3 3.04 -6.17 18.84
C TYR A 3 2.40 -5.65 17.54
N LYS A 4 1.34 -4.84 17.65
CA LYS A 4 0.64 -4.24 16.50
C LYS A 4 1.55 -3.25 15.75
N ILE A 5 2.33 -2.46 16.49
CA ILE A 5 3.32 -1.53 15.89
C ILE A 5 4.37 -2.31 15.11
N ARG A 6 4.93 -3.38 15.70
CA ARG A 6 5.90 -4.24 15.03
C ARG A 6 5.32 -4.83 13.75
N GLN A 7 4.09 -5.36 13.80
CA GLN A 7 3.39 -5.90 12.63
C GLN A 7 3.16 -4.85 11.54
N ALA A 8 2.77 -3.62 11.91
CA ALA A 8 2.56 -2.53 10.97
C ALA A 8 3.87 -2.16 10.25
N ILE A 9 4.97 -2.00 11.00
CA ILE A 9 6.28 -1.67 10.44
C ILE A 9 6.77 -2.79 9.53
N THR A 10 6.80 -4.04 10.02
CA THR A 10 7.31 -5.18 9.23
C THR A 10 6.43 -5.48 8.04
N GLY A 11 5.10 -5.42 8.21
CA GLY A 11 4.12 -5.69 7.16
C GLY A 11 4.14 -4.62 6.08
N GLY A 12 4.19 -3.34 6.45
CA GLY A 12 4.27 -2.23 5.50
C GLY A 12 5.59 -2.24 4.73
N PHE A 13 6.71 -2.47 5.41
CA PHE A 13 8.02 -2.57 4.75
C PHE A 13 8.07 -3.71 3.73
N LEU A 14 7.68 -4.93 4.14
CA LEU A 14 7.64 -6.10 3.24
C LEU A 14 6.68 -5.90 2.06
N ALA A 15 5.46 -5.40 2.33
CA ALA A 15 4.49 -5.15 1.28
C ALA A 15 4.96 -4.09 0.27
N THR A 16 5.67 -3.06 0.74
CA THR A 16 6.25 -2.04 -0.13
C THR A 16 7.33 -2.62 -1.03
N ILE A 17 8.20 -3.51 -0.50
CA ILE A 17 9.17 -4.24 -1.32
C ILE A 17 8.46 -5.07 -2.39
N VAL A 18 7.48 -5.89 -2.00
CA VAL A 18 6.74 -6.75 -2.92
C VAL A 18 6.08 -5.94 -4.04
N MET A 19 5.39 -4.86 -3.69
CA MET A 19 4.78 -3.96 -4.67
C MET A 19 5.83 -3.36 -5.61
N THR A 20 6.95 -2.90 -5.08
CA THR A 20 8.02 -2.27 -5.86
C THR A 20 8.65 -3.25 -6.84
N VAL A 21 8.99 -4.46 -6.38
CA VAL A 21 9.49 -5.53 -7.24
C VAL A 21 8.46 -5.89 -8.31
N MET A 22 7.19 -5.98 -7.95
CA MET A 22 6.14 -6.28 -8.91
C MET A 22 5.97 -5.18 -9.96
N MET A 23 6.07 -3.90 -9.60
CA MET A 23 6.02 -2.81 -10.58
C MET A 23 7.22 -2.81 -11.54
N VAL A 24 8.40 -3.20 -11.05
CA VAL A 24 9.59 -3.40 -11.91
C VAL A 24 9.37 -4.57 -12.88
N MET A 25 8.83 -5.69 -12.40
CA MET A 25 8.54 -6.86 -13.25
C MET A 25 7.43 -6.59 -14.28
N ILE A 26 6.39 -5.86 -13.88
CA ILE A 26 5.31 -5.39 -14.76
C ILE A 26 5.89 -4.58 -15.93
N GLY A 27 6.86 -3.70 -15.65
CA GLY A 27 7.60 -2.97 -16.68
C GLY A 27 8.33 -3.86 -17.69
N ALA A 28 8.77 -5.05 -17.28
CA ALA A 28 9.42 -6.02 -18.17
C ALA A 28 8.43 -6.76 -19.07
N TRP A 29 7.13 -6.76 -18.76
CA TRP A 29 6.07 -7.37 -19.56
C TRP A 29 5.40 -6.39 -20.55
N GLY A 30 6.06 -5.27 -20.85
CA GLY A 30 5.57 -4.28 -21.80
C GLY A 30 4.53 -3.31 -21.24
N LEU A 31 4.26 -3.36 -19.92
CA LEU A 31 3.45 -2.37 -19.23
C LEU A 31 4.31 -1.13 -18.89
N PRO A 32 3.67 0.04 -18.70
CA PRO A 32 4.33 1.28 -18.28
C PRO A 32 5.27 1.08 -17.08
N LYS A 33 6.48 1.62 -17.16
CA LYS A 33 7.42 1.66 -16.03
C LYS A 33 6.98 2.74 -15.04
N ILE A 34 6.21 2.35 -14.04
CA ILE A 34 5.82 3.25 -12.95
C ILE A 34 6.80 3.07 -11.79
N SER A 35 7.51 4.14 -11.44
CA SER A 35 8.36 4.20 -10.25
C SER A 35 7.73 5.15 -9.22
N PRO A 36 7.00 4.62 -8.22
CA PRO A 36 6.44 5.44 -7.14
C PRO A 36 7.44 6.38 -6.44
N PRO A 37 8.69 5.95 -6.09
CA PRO A 37 9.63 6.86 -5.45
C PRO A 37 10.10 7.98 -6.38
N ALA A 38 10.28 7.71 -7.68
CA ALA A 38 10.61 8.76 -8.65
C ALA A 38 9.45 9.74 -8.85
N MET A 39 8.22 9.23 -8.89
CA MET A 39 7.01 10.05 -8.98
C MET A 39 6.88 10.99 -7.78
N LEU A 40 7.02 10.48 -6.55
CA LEU A 40 6.97 11.28 -5.33
C LEU A 40 8.11 12.31 -5.25
N SER A 41 9.33 11.90 -5.62
CA SER A 41 10.49 12.80 -5.69
C SER A 41 10.24 13.97 -6.63
N ALA A 42 9.71 13.71 -7.83
CA ALA A 42 9.44 14.76 -8.79
C ALA A 42 8.27 15.67 -8.40
N MET A 43 7.17 15.11 -7.88
CA MET A 43 6.01 15.90 -7.43
C MET A 43 6.38 16.87 -6.31
N MET A 44 7.30 16.47 -5.42
CA MET A 44 7.75 17.27 -4.27
C MET A 44 9.01 18.11 -4.56
N GLY A 45 9.63 17.96 -5.72
CA GLY A 45 10.87 18.66 -6.07
C GLY A 45 12.09 18.27 -5.22
N PHE A 46 12.11 17.06 -4.66
CA PHE A 46 13.16 16.58 -3.76
C PHE A 46 14.02 15.48 -4.40
N PRO A 47 15.24 15.19 -3.90
CA PRO A 47 16.08 14.13 -4.43
C PRO A 47 15.41 12.74 -4.38
N LEU A 48 15.79 11.85 -5.30
CA LEU A 48 15.24 10.48 -5.41
C LEU A 48 15.32 9.69 -4.09
N ALA A 49 16.36 9.91 -3.29
CA ALA A 49 16.51 9.28 -1.98
C ALA A 49 15.34 9.62 -1.03
N LEU A 50 14.86 10.87 -1.04
CA LEU A 50 13.68 11.27 -0.27
C LEU A 50 12.38 10.68 -0.85
N GLY A 51 12.31 10.51 -2.17
CA GLY A 51 11.21 9.78 -2.81
C GLY A 51 11.08 8.33 -2.32
N TRP A 52 12.20 7.63 -2.17
CA TRP A 52 12.25 6.29 -1.56
C TRP A 52 11.81 6.28 -0.10
N ILE A 53 12.33 7.21 0.71
CA ILE A 53 11.93 7.35 2.12
C ILE A 53 10.42 7.56 2.21
N SER A 54 9.87 8.48 1.41
CA SER A 54 8.43 8.76 1.36
C SER A 54 7.62 7.54 0.94
N HIS A 55 8.04 6.80 -0.10
CA HIS A 55 7.35 5.59 -0.57
C HIS A 55 7.24 4.54 0.52
N PHE A 56 8.35 4.22 1.20
CA PHE A 56 8.35 3.28 2.32
C PHE A 56 7.57 3.78 3.53
N MET A 57 7.66 5.07 3.85
CA MET A 57 6.93 5.68 4.95
C MET A 57 5.41 5.59 4.72
N ILE A 58 4.94 5.94 3.52
CA ILE A 58 3.53 5.84 3.14
C ILE A 58 3.05 4.38 3.24
N GLY A 59 3.85 3.42 2.77
CA GLY A 59 3.55 2.00 2.97
C GLY A 59 3.39 1.62 4.44
N MET A 60 4.31 2.02 5.31
CA MET A 60 4.18 1.75 6.75
C MET A 60 2.94 2.40 7.38
N ILE A 61 2.58 3.63 6.96
CA ILE A 61 1.38 4.33 7.43
C ILE A 61 0.11 3.57 7.01
N PHE A 62 0.01 3.12 5.76
CA PHE A 62 -1.12 2.33 5.31
C PHE A 62 -1.22 0.99 6.04
N ALA A 63 -0.10 0.29 6.24
CA ALA A 63 -0.09 -0.96 7.00
C ALA A 63 -0.51 -0.76 8.46
N ALA A 64 -0.14 0.35 9.09
CA ALA A 64 -0.67 0.73 10.39
C ALA A 64 -2.19 0.92 10.32
N GLY A 65 -2.69 1.63 9.30
CA GLY A 65 -4.12 1.76 9.02
C GLY A 65 -4.86 0.42 8.98
N TYR A 66 -4.27 -0.58 8.31
CA TYR A 66 -4.81 -1.94 8.27
C TYR A 66 -4.87 -2.58 9.67
N VAL A 67 -3.76 -2.57 10.40
CA VAL A 67 -3.63 -3.25 11.70
C VAL A 67 -4.52 -2.62 12.79
N PHE A 68 -4.66 -1.30 12.78
CA PHE A 68 -5.38 -0.58 13.83
C PHE A 68 -6.88 -0.41 13.54
N PHE A 69 -7.26 -0.27 12.26
CA PHE A 69 -8.66 0.01 11.91
C PHE A 69 -9.28 -1.11 11.08
N LEU A 70 -8.68 -1.46 9.94
CA LEU A 70 -9.37 -2.29 8.95
C LEU A 70 -9.49 -3.76 9.36
N ASP A 71 -8.50 -4.34 10.04
CA ASP A 71 -8.58 -5.73 10.52
C ASP A 71 -9.73 -5.93 11.51
N HIS A 72 -9.98 -4.92 12.36
CA HIS A 72 -11.11 -4.91 13.28
C HIS A 72 -12.44 -4.73 12.54
N TRP A 73 -12.50 -3.84 11.55
CA TRP A 73 -13.73 -3.59 10.79
C TRP A 73 -14.15 -4.79 9.92
N LEU A 74 -13.17 -5.48 9.32
CA LEU A 74 -13.38 -6.67 8.49
C LEU A 74 -13.34 -7.99 9.28
N HIS A 75 -13.64 -7.98 10.57
CA HIS A 75 -13.59 -9.18 11.43
C HIS A 75 -14.48 -10.33 10.94
N ARG A 76 -15.57 -10.04 10.21
CA ARG A 76 -16.48 -11.07 9.65
C ARG A 76 -15.91 -11.82 8.44
N ILE A 77 -14.87 -11.27 7.78
CA ILE A 77 -14.25 -11.88 6.61
C ILE A 77 -13.10 -12.77 7.07
N HIS A 78 -13.21 -14.08 6.85
CA HIS A 78 -12.18 -15.04 7.27
C HIS A 78 -11.03 -15.16 6.25
N SER A 79 -11.29 -14.88 4.97
CA SER A 79 -10.27 -14.94 3.93
C SER A 79 -9.31 -13.75 4.03
N ARG A 80 -8.05 -14.04 4.39
CA ARG A 80 -6.98 -13.03 4.44
C ARG A 80 -6.65 -12.45 3.08
N ILE A 81 -6.74 -13.24 2.02
CA ILE A 81 -6.58 -12.75 0.64
C ILE A 81 -7.68 -11.74 0.33
N LEU A 82 -8.94 -12.05 0.64
CA LEU A 82 -10.04 -11.12 0.38
C LEU A 82 -9.92 -9.82 1.20
N LYS A 83 -9.57 -9.90 2.49
CA LYS A 83 -9.27 -8.70 3.30
C LYS A 83 -8.17 -7.86 2.67
N GLY A 84 -7.09 -8.52 2.23
CA GLY A 84 -5.97 -7.87 1.57
C GLY A 84 -6.33 -7.22 0.24
N THR A 85 -7.14 -7.88 -0.59
CA THR A 85 -7.64 -7.31 -1.84
C THR A 85 -8.51 -6.08 -1.59
N ILE A 86 -9.44 -6.15 -0.64
CA ILE A 86 -10.29 -5.00 -0.27
C ILE A 86 -9.41 -3.83 0.21
N PHE A 87 -8.45 -4.11 1.07
CA PHE A 87 -7.52 -3.11 1.58
C PHE A 87 -6.67 -2.50 0.46
N GLY A 88 -6.07 -3.33 -0.41
CA GLY A 88 -5.26 -2.90 -1.53
C GLY A 88 -6.05 -2.01 -2.48
N THR A 89 -7.27 -2.39 -2.84
CA THR A 89 -8.17 -1.56 -3.65
C THR A 89 -8.49 -0.24 -2.97
N ALA A 90 -8.73 -0.22 -1.66
CA ALA A 90 -8.95 1.03 -0.93
C ALA A 90 -7.71 1.95 -0.98
N VAL A 91 -6.50 1.42 -0.79
CA VAL A 91 -5.25 2.19 -0.91
C VAL A 91 -5.06 2.70 -2.34
N PHE A 92 -5.37 1.89 -3.36
CA PHE A 92 -5.34 2.33 -4.76
C PHE A 92 -6.25 3.54 -4.98
N MET A 93 -7.50 3.48 -4.52
CA MET A 93 -8.45 4.61 -4.66
C MET A 93 -7.94 5.85 -3.93
N ILE A 94 -7.37 5.69 -2.73
CA ILE A 94 -6.74 6.79 -1.99
C ILE A 94 -5.59 7.38 -2.81
N ALA A 95 -4.73 6.56 -3.43
CA ALA A 95 -3.64 7.03 -4.27
C ALA A 95 -4.14 7.78 -5.51
N GLN A 96 -5.19 7.28 -6.18
CA GLN A 96 -5.78 7.96 -7.35
C GLN A 96 -6.34 9.34 -7.01
N ILE A 97 -6.83 9.55 -5.78
CA ILE A 97 -7.33 10.84 -5.31
C ILE A 97 -6.19 11.71 -4.75
N ALA A 98 -5.23 11.12 -4.04
CA ALA A 98 -4.15 11.85 -3.38
C ALA A 98 -3.20 12.50 -4.38
N ILE A 99 -2.92 11.85 -5.52
CA ILE A 99 -2.04 12.39 -6.56
C ILE A 99 -2.54 13.73 -7.13
N PRO A 100 -3.77 13.85 -7.67
CA PRO A 100 -4.26 15.12 -8.19
C PRO A 100 -4.43 16.18 -7.08
N VAL A 101 -4.82 15.78 -5.86
CA VAL A 101 -4.89 16.72 -4.72
C VAL A 101 -3.51 17.27 -4.37
N LEU A 102 -2.48 16.42 -4.35
CA LEU A 102 -1.11 16.83 -4.08
C LEU A 102 -0.57 17.75 -5.17
N ASN A 103 -0.80 17.42 -6.44
CA ASN A 103 -0.45 18.26 -7.59
C ASN A 103 -1.11 19.64 -7.49
N ALA A 104 -2.40 19.70 -7.18
CA ALA A 104 -3.12 20.95 -7.00
C ALA A 104 -2.57 21.76 -5.81
N ALA A 105 -2.28 21.10 -4.68
CA ALA A 105 -1.77 21.74 -3.47
C ALA A 105 -0.34 22.29 -3.64
N LEU A 106 0.51 21.59 -4.40
CA LEU A 106 1.89 22.00 -4.65
C LEU A 106 2.04 22.90 -5.89
N GLY A 107 0.96 23.13 -6.64
CA GLY A 107 1.01 23.85 -7.91
C GLY A 107 1.85 23.12 -8.98
N THR A 108 2.03 21.81 -8.82
CA THR A 108 2.81 20.98 -9.75
C THR A 108 1.88 20.26 -10.70
N SER A 109 2.11 20.39 -12.01
CA SER A 109 1.40 19.63 -13.05
C SER A 109 2.22 18.45 -13.58
N ASN A 110 3.47 18.33 -13.12
CA ASN A 110 4.39 17.30 -13.55
C ASN A 110 4.23 16.07 -12.65
N THR A 111 3.52 15.06 -13.15
CA THR A 111 3.64 13.68 -12.67
C THR A 111 4.52 12.95 -13.69
N PRO A 112 5.85 12.89 -13.52
CA PRO A 112 6.71 12.25 -14.52
C PRO A 112 6.50 10.74 -14.53
N GLY A 113 6.71 10.12 -15.69
CA GLY A 113 6.81 8.67 -15.81
C GLY A 113 5.50 7.92 -16.05
N GLN A 114 4.45 8.60 -16.50
CA GLN A 114 3.26 7.93 -17.03
C GLN A 114 3.42 7.65 -18.54
N GLU A 115 4.33 6.74 -18.88
CA GLU A 115 4.54 6.30 -20.27
C GLU A 115 3.61 5.13 -20.61
N GLY A 116 2.65 5.33 -21.50
CA GLY A 116 1.76 4.28 -22.02
C GLY A 116 0.28 4.65 -21.95
N SER A 117 -0.61 3.71 -22.29
CA SER A 117 -2.04 4.02 -22.30
C SER A 117 -2.58 4.17 -20.87
N PHE A 118 -3.50 5.12 -20.68
CA PHE A 118 -4.17 5.36 -19.39
C PHE A 118 -4.70 4.08 -18.76
N PHE A 119 -5.30 3.20 -19.57
CA PHE A 119 -5.81 1.90 -19.12
C PHE A 119 -4.71 1.04 -18.50
N LEU A 120 -3.55 0.89 -19.16
CA LEU A 120 -2.45 0.07 -18.67
C LEU A 120 -1.82 0.65 -17.39
N LEU A 121 -1.74 1.97 -17.28
CA LEU A 121 -1.25 2.65 -16.07
C LEU A 121 -2.16 2.36 -14.86
N VAL A 122 -3.47 2.50 -15.05
CA VAL A 122 -4.48 2.25 -14.02
C VAL A 122 -4.48 0.79 -13.61
N THR A 123 -4.47 -0.14 -14.57
CA THR A 123 -4.45 -1.58 -14.29
C THR A 123 -3.16 -2.01 -13.59
N GLY A 124 -1.99 -1.56 -14.06
CA GLY A 124 -0.72 -1.85 -13.41
C GLY A 124 -0.65 -1.31 -11.98
N SER A 125 -1.14 -0.09 -11.77
CA SER A 125 -1.27 0.52 -10.44
C SER A 125 -2.19 -0.29 -9.53
N LEU A 126 -3.37 -0.68 -10.00
CA LEU A 126 -4.32 -1.48 -9.22
C LEU A 126 -3.73 -2.84 -8.81
N ILE A 127 -3.09 -3.55 -9.75
CA ILE A 127 -2.43 -4.84 -9.47
C ILE A 127 -1.37 -4.64 -8.38
N GLY A 128 -0.51 -3.62 -8.52
CA GLY A 128 0.48 -3.20 -7.52
C GLY A 128 -0.11 -3.10 -6.11
N HIS A 129 -1.19 -2.35 -5.97
CA HIS A 129 -1.85 -2.11 -4.69
C HIS A 129 -2.58 -3.34 -4.14
N ILE A 130 -3.16 -4.19 -4.99
CA ILE A 130 -3.74 -5.47 -4.55
C ILE A 130 -2.66 -6.37 -3.96
N ALA A 131 -1.51 -6.51 -4.63
CA ALA A 131 -0.39 -7.30 -4.10
C ALA A 131 0.14 -6.73 -2.78
N TYR A 132 0.25 -5.40 -2.69
CA TYR A 132 0.56 -4.71 -1.44
C TYR A 132 -0.43 -5.10 -0.33
N GLY A 133 -1.74 -4.96 -0.59
CA GLY A 133 -2.78 -5.22 0.40
C GLY A 133 -2.84 -6.67 0.87
N ILE A 134 -2.70 -7.63 -0.06
CA ILE A 134 -2.58 -9.06 0.25
C ILE A 134 -1.35 -9.31 1.12
N THR A 135 -0.20 -8.72 0.77
CA THR A 135 1.04 -8.90 1.54
C THR A 135 0.89 -8.38 2.96
N VAL A 136 0.28 -7.20 3.16
CA VAL A 136 -0.02 -6.68 4.50
C VAL A 136 -0.93 -7.64 5.27
N ALA A 137 -2.04 -8.08 4.66
CA ALA A 137 -3.01 -8.96 5.33
C ALA A 137 -2.43 -10.34 5.69
N LEU A 138 -1.46 -10.84 4.93
CA LEU A 138 -0.75 -12.09 5.21
C LEU A 138 0.35 -11.92 6.27
N ALA A 139 1.08 -10.79 6.23
CA ALA A 139 2.16 -10.49 7.19
C ALA A 139 1.61 -10.17 8.60
N VAL A 140 0.40 -9.63 8.68
CA VAL A 140 -0.29 -9.39 9.95
C VAL A 140 -0.89 -10.71 10.43
N LYS A 141 -0.35 -11.22 11.55
CA LYS A 141 -0.93 -12.38 12.24
C LYS A 141 -2.27 -11.94 12.82
N ALA A 142 -3.35 -12.59 12.40
CA ALA A 142 -4.69 -12.36 12.95
C ALA A 142 -4.60 -12.36 14.48
N GLY A 143 -5.04 -11.27 15.10
CA GLY A 143 -5.14 -11.21 16.55
C GLY A 143 -5.98 -12.41 16.98
N ARG A 144 -5.39 -13.34 17.74
CA ARG A 144 -6.19 -14.30 18.49
C ARG A 144 -7.12 -13.45 19.32
N HIS A 145 -8.41 -13.41 18.99
CA HIS A 145 -9.41 -13.03 19.96
C HIS A 145 -9.15 -13.97 21.14
N ALA A 146 -8.59 -13.42 22.21
CA ALA A 146 -8.43 -14.17 23.44
C ALA A 146 -9.86 -14.56 23.82
N THR A 147 -10.19 -15.82 23.63
CA THR A 147 -11.28 -16.46 24.34
C THR A 147 -10.87 -16.38 25.81
N SER A 148 -11.26 -15.30 26.48
CA SER A 148 -11.29 -15.26 27.94
C SER A 148 -12.37 -16.24 28.34
N GLY A 149 -11.99 -17.51 28.42
CA GLY A 149 -12.78 -18.52 29.07
C GLY A 149 -13.02 -18.04 30.49
N HIS A 150 -14.27 -17.70 30.79
CA HIS A 150 -14.74 -17.74 32.16
C HIS A 150 -14.59 -19.19 32.62
N PRO A 151 -13.84 -19.50 33.69
CA PRO A 151 -14.12 -20.69 34.45
C PRO A 151 -15.48 -20.45 35.12
N MET A 152 -16.51 -21.14 34.63
CA MET A 152 -17.70 -21.40 35.44
C MET A 152 -17.24 -22.36 36.53
N ALA A 153 -17.02 -21.83 37.73
CA ALA A 153 -16.91 -22.58 38.97
C ALA A 153 -17.83 -21.92 39.99
#